data_AF-A0A223Q4J0-F1
#
_entry.id   AF-A0A223Q4J0-F1
#
_cell.length_a   1.000
_cell.length_b   1.000
_cell.length_c   1.000
_cell.angle_alpha   90.00
_cell.angle_beta   90.00
_cell.angle_gamma   90.00
#
_symmetry.space_group_name_H-M   'P 1'
#
loop_
_entity.id
_entity.type
_entity.pdbx_description
1 polymer ?
#
loop_
_entity_poly.entity_id
_entity_poly.type
_entity_poly.pdbx_seq_one_letter_code
_entity_poly.pdbx_strand_id
1 'polypeptide(L)' 'MKRLRELQKAHPLWEISITRGTHLRFSRPGCPPVFASYTPSDWRADKDLARKLRLAERSCPTSTIATAA' A
#
# COMPACT_ATOMS: atom_id res chain seq x y z
N MET A 1 3.76 -8.49 -15.14
CA MET A 1 2.98 -9.20 -14.10
C MET A 1 3.79 -9.63 -12.87
N LYS A 2 5.08 -10.00 -12.98
CA LYS A 2 5.89 -10.53 -11.83
C LYS A 2 5.94 -9.59 -10.61
N ARG A 3 6.14 -8.28 -10.83
CA ARG A 3 6.25 -7.28 -9.78
C ARG A 3 4.96 -7.05 -8.98
N LEU A 4 3.78 -7.16 -9.59
CA LEU A 4 2.51 -7.05 -8.86
C LEU A 4 2.40 -8.15 -7.79
N ARG A 5 2.74 -9.39 -8.16
CA ARG A 5 2.74 -10.53 -7.23
C ARG A 5 3.78 -10.37 -6.13
N GLU A 6 4.95 -9.84 -6.44
CA GLU A 6 5.99 -9.53 -5.46
C GLU A 6 5.51 -8.48 -4.45
N LEU A 7 4.84 -7.43 -4.92
CA LEU A 7 4.25 -6.41 -4.05
C LEU A 7 3.10 -6.97 -3.19
N GLN A 8 2.25 -7.84 -3.75
CA GLN A 8 1.20 -8.54 -3.00
C GLN A 8 1.80 -9.43 -1.91
N LYS A 9 2.88 -10.16 -2.22
CA LYS A 9 3.59 -11.00 -1.25
C LYS A 9 4.28 -10.17 -0.16
N ALA A 10 4.86 -9.02 -0.52
CA ALA A 10 5.52 -8.13 0.43
C ALA A 10 4.53 -7.38 1.34
N HIS A 11 3.31 -7.12 0.85
CA HIS A 11 2.27 -6.36 1.56
C HIS A 11 0.94 -7.12 1.60
N PRO A 12 0.84 -8.26 2.31
CA PRO A 12 -0.37 -9.08 2.33
C PRO A 12 -1.56 -8.41 3.01
N LEU A 13 -1.30 -7.41 3.87
CA LEU A 13 -2.33 -6.61 4.56
C LEU A 13 -2.93 -5.51 3.68
N TRP A 14 -2.38 -5.31 2.48
CA TRP A 14 -2.83 -4.30 1.54
C TRP A 14 -3.38 -4.99 0.31
N GLU A 15 -4.59 -4.63 -0.07
CA GLU A 15 -5.16 -5.02 -1.34
C GLU A 15 -4.53 -4.14 -2.44
N ILE A 16 -3.98 -4.78 -3.47
CA ILE A 16 -3.25 -4.07 -4.54
C ILE A 16 -3.99 -4.27 -5.86
N SER A 17 -4.45 -3.17 -6.46
CA SER A 17 -5.14 -3.15 -7.75
C SER A 17 -4.41 -2.26 -8.76
N ILE A 18 -4.48 -2.62 -10.04
CA ILE A 18 -4.00 -1.75 -11.13
C ILE A 18 -5.12 -0.79 -11.52
N THR A 19 -4.82 0.50 -11.50
CA THR A 19 -5.70 1.59 -11.96
C THR A 19 -5.53 1.74 -13.48
N ARG A 20 -6.56 2.22 -14.20
CA ARG A 20 -6.52 2.40 -15.67
C ARG A 20 -5.28 3.22 -16.09
N GLY A 21 -4.34 2.58 -16.78
CA GLY A 21 -3.02 3.13 -17.11
C GLY A 21 -1.91 2.23 -16.60
N THR A 22 -1.20 2.66 -15.55
CA THR A 22 -0.04 1.95 -14.98
C THR A 22 0.18 2.31 -13.49
N HIS A 23 -0.86 2.71 -12.77
CA HIS A 23 -0.73 3.04 -11.35
C HIS A 23 -1.26 1.91 -10.48
N LEU A 24 -0.53 1.60 -9.41
CA LEU A 24 -0.98 0.72 -8.35
C LEU A 24 -1.77 1.53 -7.32
N ARG A 25 -2.91 0.98 -6.93
CA ARG A 25 -3.71 1.43 -5.79
C ARG A 25 -3.56 0.38 -4.70
N PHE A 26 -3.16 0.83 -3.52
CA PHE A 26 -3.12 0.06 -2.29
C PHE A 26 -4.31 0.49 -1.43
N SER A 27 -5.21 -0.45 -1.14
CA SER A 27 -6.35 -0.27 -0.23
C SER A 27 -6.16 -1.14 1.01
N ARG A 28 -6.49 -0.57 2.17
CA ARG A 28 -6.66 -1.34 3.41
C ARG A 28 -7.85 -0.74 4.17
N PRO A 29 -8.76 -1.57 4.71
CA PRO A 29 -9.89 -1.07 5.47
C PRO A 29 -9.44 -0.14 6.61
N GLY A 30 -10.11 0.99 6.76
CA GLY A 30 -9.78 2.00 7.77
C GLY A 30 -8.61 2.93 7.40
N CYS A 31 -7.77 2.60 6.41
CA CYS A 31 -6.64 3.44 6.06
C CYS A 31 -6.87 4.25 4.78
N PRO A 32 -6.22 5.41 4.61
CA PRO A 32 -6.28 6.15 3.36
C PRO A 32 -5.65 5.33 2.21
N PRO A 33 -6.24 5.37 0.99
CA PRO A 33 -5.69 4.65 -0.16
C PRO A 33 -4.36 5.26 -0.60
N VAL A 34 -3.40 4.40 -0.93
CA VAL A 34 -2.07 4.82 -1.40
C VAL A 34 -1.93 4.56 -2.89
N PHE A 35 -1.49 5.56 -3.64
CA PHE A 35 -1.23 5.46 -5.08
C PHE A 35 0.27 5.50 -5.37
N ALA A 36 0.72 4.58 -6.22
CA ALA A 36 2.11 4.47 -6.65
C ALA A 36 2.22 4.12 -8.14
N SER A 37 3.28 4.58 -8.80
CA SER A 37 3.52 4.27 -10.22
C SER A 37 4.11 2.87 -10.37
N TYR A 38 3.61 2.11 -11.35
CA TYR A 38 4.14 0.80 -11.73
C TYR A 38 5.28 0.99 -12.75
N THR A 39 6.39 1.60 -12.33
CA THR A 39 7.57 1.77 -13.20
C THR A 39 8.62 0.72 -12.86
N PRO A 40 8.66 -0.45 -13.53
CA PRO A 40 9.65 -1.49 -13.25
C PRO A 40 11.08 -0.92 -13.33
N SER A 41 11.92 -1.32 -12.37
CA SER A 41 13.33 -0.90 -12.21
C SER A 41 13.59 0.49 -11.64
N ASP A 42 12.56 1.27 -11.26
CA ASP A 42 12.77 2.52 -10.53
C ASP A 42 12.81 2.30 -9.01
N TRP A 43 14.02 2.29 -8.44
CA TRP A 43 14.22 2.16 -6.99
C TRP A 43 13.70 3.36 -6.20
N ARG A 44 13.57 4.54 -6.82
CA ARG A 44 12.98 5.72 -6.17
C ARG A 44 11.48 5.55 -5.98
N ALA A 45 10.82 4.90 -6.94
CA ALA A 45 9.40 4.55 -6.83
C ALA A 45 9.15 3.58 -5.66
N ASP A 46 10.06 2.63 -5.43
CA ASP A 46 9.96 1.71 -4.28
C ASP A 46 10.13 2.44 -2.95
N LYS A 47 11.06 3.40 -2.86
CA LYS A 47 11.24 4.23 -1.66
C LYS A 47 10.05 5.16 -1.41
N ASP A 48 9.50 5.78 -2.45
CA ASP A 48 8.31 6.63 -2.31
C ASP A 48 7.09 5.79 -1.89
N LEU A 49 6.90 4.61 -2.47
CA LEU A 49 5.87 3.67 -2.06
C LEU A 49 6.01 3.30 -0.57
N ALA A 50 7.21 2.90 -0.14
CA ALA A 50 7.45 2.55 1.26
C ALA A 50 7.16 3.74 2.21
N ARG A 51 7.54 4.96 1.82
CA ARG A 51 7.24 6.17 2.59
C ARG A 51 5.73 6.43 2.68
N LYS A 52 5.01 6.33 1.56
CA LYS A 52 3.55 6.52 1.51
C LYS A 52 2.80 5.48 2.33
N LEU A 53 3.20 4.20 2.24
CA LEU A 53 2.62 3.13 3.06
C LEU A 53 2.79 3.42 4.55
N ARG A 54 4.00 3.79 5.00
CA ARG A 54 4.23 4.16 6.41
C ARG A 54 3.35 5.31 6.88
N LEU A 55 3.14 6.34 6.04
CA LEU A 55 2.27 7.46 6.37
C LEU A 55 0.80 7.03 6.44
N ALA A 56 0.35 6.19 5.51
CA ALA A 56 -1.00 5.67 5.50
C ALA A 56 -1.25 4.72 6.68
N GLU A 57 -0.26 3.94 7.11
CA GLU A 57 -0.33 3.11 8.31
C GLU A 57 -0.50 3.95 9.58
N ARG A 58 0.20 5.08 9.70
CA ARG A 58 0.05 6.02 10.82
C ARG A 58 -1.30 6.72 10.84
N SER A 59 -1.85 6.98 9.66
CA SER A 59 -3.17 7.62 9.50
C SER A 59 -4.30 6.61 9.58
N CYS A 60 -3.97 5.32 9.54
CA CYS A 60 -4.93 4.28 9.79
C CYS A 60 -5.28 4.35 11.27
N PRO A 61 -6.57 4.44 11.64
CA PRO A 61 -6.96 4.17 13.00
C PRO A 61 -6.51 2.74 13.25
N THR A 62 -5.44 2.59 14.04
CA THR A 62 -5.18 1.33 14.73
C THR A 62 -6.52 0.96 15.31
N SER A 63 -7.09 -0.15 14.85
CA SER A 63 -8.19 -0.79 15.56
C SER A 63 -7.60 -1.23 16.89
N THR A 64 -7.38 -0.25 17.76
CA THR A 64 -7.31 -0.41 19.19
C THR A 64 -8.72 -0.88 19.48
N ILE A 65 -8.88 -2.21 19.47
CA ILE A 65 -9.92 -2.84 20.24
C ILE A 65 -9.71 -2.27 21.63
N ALA A 66 -10.50 -1.25 21.96
CA ALA A 66 -10.55 -0.68 23.27
C ALA A 66 -11.06 -1.82 24.15
N THR A 67 -10.13 -2.50 24.80
CA THR A 67 -10.37 -3.22 26.04
C THR A 67 -10.78 -2.17 27.08
N ALA A 68 -12.02 -1.69 26.99
CA ALA A 68 -12.78 -1.18 28.11
C ALA A 68 -13.59 -2.40 28.60
N ALA A 69 -13.10 -3.06 29.64
CA ALA A 69 -13.48 -2.85 31.03
C ALA A 69 -14.63 -3.79 31.41
#